data_AF-A0AAV2YY20-F1
#
_entry.id   AF-A0AAV2YY20-F1
#
_cell.length_a   1.000
_cell.length_b   1.000
_cell.length_c   1.000
_cell.angle_alpha   90.00
_cell.angle_beta   90.00
_cell.angle_gamma   90.00
#
_symmetry.space_group_name_H-M   'P 1'
#
loop_
_entity.id
_entity.type
_entity.pdbx_description
1 polymer ?
#
loop_
_entity_poly.entity_id
_entity_poly.type
_entity_poly.pdbx_seq_one_letter_code
_entity_poly.pdbx_strand_id
1 'polypeptide(L)'
;MIGLIYEITNKDRSIVYVGSTLQTIERRWNHHKSNFKRWCEGKDTACSIYHHFKELGIDHFQISVIKEYEVKSADELRQYEHLVIGKRNCVNTQRLSTDERYLARRDKLNKKIDCPCGGRYAVKNKCLHARTNIHKTWLSAQ
;
A
#
# COMPACT_ATOMS: atom_id res chain seq x y z
N MET A 1 -12.07 11.18 5.65
CA MET A 1 -11.28 10.32 6.56
C MET A 1 -9.90 10.93 6.69
N ILE A 2 -9.30 10.95 7.88
CA ILE A 2 -7.99 11.59 8.08
C ILE A 2 -6.88 10.58 7.76
N GLY A 3 -6.00 10.97 6.86
CA GLY A 3 -4.78 10.23 6.52
C GLY A 3 -3.54 10.99 6.96
N LEU A 4 -2.55 10.23 7.42
CA LEU A 4 -1.27 10.76 7.89
C LEU A 4 -0.18 10.38 6.87
N ILE A 5 0.58 11.39 6.43
CA ILE A 5 1.89 11.18 5.82
C ILE A 5 2.92 11.28 6.92
N TYR A 6 3.79 10.28 7.04
CA TYR A 6 4.80 10.19 8.08
C TYR A 6 6.18 9.94 7.51
N GLU A 7 7.20 10.28 8.30
CA GLU A 7 8.58 9.85 8.08
C GLU A 7 9.05 8.90 9.17
N ILE A 8 9.94 7.98 8.80
CA ILE A 8 10.80 7.24 9.72
C ILE A 8 12.23 7.66 9.40
N THR A 9 12.97 8.11 10.41
CA THR A 9 14.32 8.64 10.24
C THR A 9 15.22 8.21 11.39
N ASN A 10 16.53 8.08 11.12
CA ASN A 10 17.55 8.00 12.16
C ASN A 10 17.90 9.40 12.71
N LYS A 11 18.67 9.45 13.80
CA LYS A 11 19.09 10.71 14.46
C LYS A 11 19.76 11.70 13.50
N ASP A 12 20.66 11.20 12.65
CA ASP A 12 21.43 12.04 11.72
C ASP A 12 20.69 12.33 10.40
N ARG A 13 19.46 11.80 10.26
CA ARG A 13 18.61 11.91 9.06
C ARG A 13 19.27 11.48 7.75
N SER A 14 20.27 10.60 7.83
CA SER A 14 20.89 10.00 6.66
C SER A 14 19.95 9.03 5.93
N ILE A 15 18.99 8.46 6.65
CA ILE A 15 18.00 7.51 6.12
C ILE A 15 16.62 8.07 6.40
N VAL A 16 15.89 8.39 5.33
CA VAL A 16 14.52 8.89 5.42
C VAL A 16 13.59 7.97 4.65
N TYR A 17 12.64 7.37 5.35
CA TYR A 17 11.53 6.64 4.75
C TYR A 17 10.26 7.45 4.91
N VAL A 18 9.50 7.62 3.82
CA VAL A 18 8.19 8.28 3.84
C VAL A 18 7.13 7.24 3.53
N GLY A 19 6.03 7.26 4.28
CA GLY A 19 4.87 6.44 4.03
C GLY A 19 3.57 7.13 4.43
N SER A 20 2.46 6.50 4.11
CA SER A 20 1.13 6.94 4.51
C SER A 20 0.39 5.92 5.37
N THR A 21 -0.55 6.39 6.18
CA THR A 21 -1.43 5.54 7.00
C THR A 21 -2.77 6.22 7.26
N LEU A 22 -3.82 5.41 7.37
CA LEU A 22 -5.14 5.81 7.86
C LEU A 22 -5.36 5.42 9.33
N GLN A 23 -4.37 4.76 9.92
CA GLN A 23 -4.31 4.43 11.33
C GLN A 23 -3.49 5.49 12.07
N THR A 24 -3.54 5.48 13.39
CA THR A 24 -2.67 6.34 14.21
C THR A 24 -1.19 6.04 13.95
N ILE A 25 -0.35 7.05 14.20
CA ILE A 25 1.09 6.94 13.96
C ILE A 25 1.74 5.86 14.83
N GLU A 26 1.32 5.75 16.08
CA GLU A 26 1.78 4.72 17.04
C GLU A 26 1.44 3.32 16.56
N ARG A 27 0.20 3.10 16.10
CA ARG A 27 -0.23 1.81 15.57
C ARG A 27 0.56 1.45 14.31
N ARG A 28 0.82 2.43 13.45
CA ARG A 28 1.65 2.23 12.25
C ARG A 28 3.08 1.88 12.61
N TRP A 29 3.65 2.48 13.65
CA TRP A 29 4.99 2.17 14.13
C TRP A 29 5.10 0.76 14.69
N ASN A 30 4.15 0.37 15.54
CA ASN A 30 4.08 -0.98 16.08
C ASN A 30 3.96 -2.02 14.95
N HIS A 31 3.19 -1.72 13.91
CA HIS A 31 3.09 -2.57 12.72
C HIS A 31 4.45 -2.73 12.03
N HIS A 32 5.22 -1.65 11.82
CA HIS A 32 6.58 -1.74 11.27
C HIS A 32 7.49 -2.62 12.14
N LYS A 33 7.47 -2.45 13.46
CA LYS A 33 8.26 -3.27 14.40
C LYS A 33 7.89 -4.75 14.30
N SER A 34 6.60 -5.07 14.34
CA SER A 34 6.12 -6.45 14.26
C SER A 34 6.45 -7.10 12.91
N ASN A 35 6.27 -6.39 11.81
CA ASN A 35 6.59 -6.92 10.48
C ASN A 35 8.09 -7.05 10.26
N PHE A 36 8.90 -6.12 10.78
CA PHE A 36 10.36 -6.25 10.77
C PHE A 36 10.80 -7.53 11.49
N LYS A 37 10.25 -7.81 12.69
CA LYS A 37 10.51 -9.07 13.40
C LYS A 37 10.12 -10.29 12.56
N ARG A 38 8.92 -10.29 11.97
CA ARG A 38 8.46 -11.38 11.10
C ARG A 38 9.33 -11.57 9.86
N TRP A 39 9.81 -10.48 9.25
CA TRP A 39 10.72 -10.50 8.12
C TRP A 39 12.07 -11.10 8.51
N CYS A 40 12.63 -10.73 9.67
CA CYS A 40 13.84 -11.37 10.21
C CYS A 40 13.68 -12.88 10.45
N GLU A 41 12.45 -13.34 10.74
CA GLU A 41 12.09 -14.77 10.86
C GLU A 41 11.77 -15.44 9.51
N GLY A 42 11.84 -14.72 8.38
CA GLY A 42 11.50 -15.24 7.04
C GLY A 42 10.00 -15.43 6.78
N LYS A 43 9.12 -14.82 7.59
CA LYS A 43 7.65 -14.97 7.54
C LYS A 43 6.92 -13.80 6.87
N ASP A 44 7.68 -12.87 6.28
CA ASP A 44 7.13 -11.69 5.62
C ASP A 44 8.07 -11.20 4.51
N THR A 45 7.57 -10.29 3.68
CA THR A 45 8.32 -9.62 2.62
C THR A 45 9.06 -8.38 3.14
N ALA A 46 10.19 -8.05 2.52
CA ALA A 46 11.01 -6.92 2.92
C ALA A 46 10.31 -5.59 2.58
N CYS A 47 10.17 -4.71 3.58
CA CYS A 47 10.00 -3.28 3.32
C CYS A 47 11.37 -2.66 3.07
N SER A 48 11.43 -1.59 2.26
CA SER A 48 12.68 -0.90 1.90
C SER A 48 13.50 -0.46 3.11
N ILE A 49 12.85 -0.06 4.21
CA ILE A 49 13.54 0.38 5.43
C ILE A 49 14.06 -0.78 6.32
N TYR A 50 13.61 -2.02 6.12
CA TYR A 50 13.95 -3.12 7.04
C TYR A 50 15.44 -3.48 7.01
N HIS A 51 16.10 -3.34 5.85
CA HIS A 51 17.55 -3.54 5.76
C HIS A 51 18.30 -2.56 6.66
N HIS A 52 17.87 -1.30 6.69
CA HIS A 52 18.46 -0.28 7.56
C HIS A 52 18.16 -0.50 9.05
N PHE A 53 16.96 -1.00 9.39
CA PHE A 53 16.67 -1.42 10.76
C PHE A 53 17.57 -2.56 11.22
N LYS A 54 17.92 -3.49 10.32
CA LYS A 54 18.81 -4.61 10.61
C LYS A 54 20.26 -4.16 10.77
N GLU A 55 20.72 -3.22 9.95
CA GLU A 55 22.10 -2.72 9.96
C GLU A 55 22.38 -1.81 11.16
N LEU A 56 21.47 -0.86 11.45
CA LEU A 56 21.70 0.18 12.45
C LEU A 56 20.97 -0.08 13.77
N GLY A 57 20.03 -1.02 13.82
CA GLY A 57 19.14 -1.25 14.96
C GLY A 57 17.90 -0.37 14.89
N ILE A 58 16.73 -0.99 15.11
CA ILE A 58 15.42 -0.31 15.00
C ILE A 58 15.23 0.80 16.06
N ASP A 59 15.90 0.69 17.20
CA ASP A 59 15.81 1.67 18.29
C ASP A 59 16.52 3.00 17.97
N HIS A 60 17.34 3.02 16.92
CA HIS A 60 17.95 4.25 16.39
C HIS A 60 17.05 5.01 15.42
N PHE A 61 15.83 4.53 15.18
CA PHE A 61 14.85 5.16 14.33
C PHE A 61 13.66 5.69 15.11
N GLN A 62 13.17 6.84 14.66
CA GLN A 62 11.95 7.45 15.16
C GLN A 62 10.97 7.67 14.01
N ILE A 63 9.69 7.66 14.35
CA ILE A 63 8.59 7.95 13.44
C ILE A 63 8.01 9.33 13.78
N SER A 64 7.64 10.12 12.78
CA SER A 64 7.03 11.44 12.99
C SER A 64 6.02 11.75 11.89
N VAL A 65 4.93 12.43 12.24
CA VAL A 65 3.93 12.89 11.27
C VAL A 65 4.50 14.09 10.53
N ILE A 66 4.50 14.05 9.20
CA ILE A 66 4.85 15.18 8.35
C ILE A 66 3.63 16.08 8.18
N LYS A 67 2.50 15.48 7.80
CA LYS A 67 1.27 16.22 7.49
C LYS A 67 0.05 15.32 7.52
N GLU A 68 -1.06 15.89 7.96
CA GLU A 68 -2.39 15.28 7.92
C GLU A 68 -3.17 15.79 6.71
N TYR A 69 -3.95 14.89 6.12
CA TYR A 69 -4.81 15.20 4.98
C TYR A 69 -6.20 14.63 5.22
N GLU A 70 -7.21 15.44 4.97
CA GLU A 70 -8.55 14.91 4.77
C GLU A 70 -8.62 14.31 3.37
N VAL A 71 -8.86 13.00 3.30
CA VAL A 71 -8.95 12.26 2.04
C VAL A 71 -10.30 11.57 1.93
N LYS A 72 -10.74 11.38 0.68
CA LYS A 72 -11.92 10.61 0.30
C LYS A 72 -11.59 9.12 0.15
N SER A 73 -10.33 8.79 -0.14
CA SER A 73 -9.90 7.41 -0.36
C SER A 73 -8.42 7.18 -0.01
N ALA A 74 -8.06 5.91 0.19
CA ALA A 74 -6.66 5.51 0.39
C ALA A 74 -5.77 5.76 -0.85
N ASP A 75 -6.34 5.76 -2.06
CA ASP A 75 -5.57 6.04 -3.29
C ASP A 75 -5.18 7.52 -3.35
N GLU A 76 -6.08 8.43 -2.97
CA GLU A 76 -5.79 9.86 -2.84
C GLU A 76 -4.66 10.11 -1.83
N LEU A 77 -4.67 9.42 -0.67
CA LEU A 77 -3.58 9.54 0.30
C LEU A 77 -2.23 9.08 -0.26
N ARG A 78 -2.22 8.00 -1.07
CA ARG A 78 -1.01 7.51 -1.74
C ARG A 78 -0.48 8.49 -2.78
N GLN A 79 -1.34 9.27 -3.43
CA GLN A 79 -0.89 10.33 -4.34
C GLN A 79 -0.12 11.40 -3.57
N TYR A 80 -0.63 11.83 -2.41
CA TYR A 80 0.12 12.75 -1.54
C TYR A 80 1.44 12.17 -1.04
N GLU A 81 1.47 10.88 -0.64
CA GLU A 81 2.71 10.18 -0.27
C GLU A 81 3.74 10.26 -1.40
N HIS A 82 3.31 9.97 -2.63
CA HIS A 82 4.19 9.94 -3.78
C HIS A 82 4.77 11.32 -4.12
N LEU A 83 3.98 12.39 -3.98
CA LEU A 83 4.45 13.77 -4.13
C LEU A 83 5.55 14.12 -3.11
N VAL A 84 5.46 13.59 -1.88
CA VAL A 84 6.47 13.82 -0.85
C VAL A 84 7.72 12.98 -1.12
N ILE A 85 7.57 11.73 -1.53
CA ILE A 85 8.70 10.85 -1.93
C ILE A 85 9.48 11.49 -3.08
N GLY A 86 8.80 12.01 -4.11
CA GLY A 86 9.45 12.63 -5.27
C GLY A 86 10.25 13.91 -4.96
N LYS A 87 9.97 14.57 -3.83
CA LYS A 87 10.63 15.81 -3.40
C LYS A 87 11.76 15.59 -2.40
N ARG A 88 12.01 14.35 -1.95
CA ARG A 88 12.95 14.03 -0.87
C ARG A 88 13.89 12.91 -1.26
N ASN A 89 15.08 12.89 -0.65
CA ASN A 89 15.96 11.73 -0.73
C ASN A 89 15.40 10.60 0.14
N CYS A 90 14.49 9.81 -0.43
CA CYS A 90 13.71 8.81 0.29
C CYS A 90 14.14 7.39 -0.11
N VAL A 91 14.33 6.52 0.88
CA VAL A 91 14.63 5.09 0.64
C VAL A 91 13.41 4.28 0.20
N ASN A 92 12.20 4.87 0.26
CA ASN A 92 11.00 4.20 -0.21
C ASN A 92 11.04 4.04 -1.74
N THR A 93 11.19 2.80 -2.19
CA THR A 93 11.25 2.43 -3.60
C THR A 93 9.89 2.34 -4.27
N GLN A 94 8.79 2.47 -3.52
CA GLN A 94 7.45 2.47 -4.10
C GLN A 94 7.22 3.75 -4.90
N ARG A 95 7.33 3.62 -6.23
CA ARG A 95 6.98 4.68 -7.17
C ARG A 95 5.64 4.36 -7.82
N LEU A 96 4.68 5.29 -7.70
CA LEU A 96 3.50 5.28 -8.56
C LEU A 96 3.99 5.50 -10.00
N SER A 97 3.51 4.66 -10.92
CA SER A 97 3.73 4.92 -12.33
C SER A 97 2.86 6.13 -12.72
N THR A 98 3.52 7.16 -13.24
CA THR A 98 2.86 8.34 -13.82
C THR A 98 2.54 8.16 -15.30
N ASP A 99 2.89 7.02 -15.88
CA ASP A 99 2.64 6.71 -17.29
C ASP A 99 1.12 6.62 -17.53
N GLU A 100 0.59 7.54 -18.34
CA GLU A 100 -0.85 7.66 -18.59
C GLU A 100 -1.43 6.37 -19.18
N ARG A 101 -0.66 5.68 -20.02
CA ARG A 101 -1.06 4.39 -20.60
C ARG A 101 -1.20 3.31 -19.52
N TYR A 102 -0.28 3.26 -18.55
CA TYR A 102 -0.36 2.37 -17.40
C TYR A 102 -1.59 2.69 -16.53
N LEU A 103 -1.83 3.97 -16.22
CA LEU A 103 -2.99 4.41 -15.44
C LEU A 103 -4.31 4.06 -16.15
N ALA A 104 -4.44 4.37 -17.44
CA ALA A 104 -5.63 4.04 -18.23
C ALA A 104 -5.88 2.52 -18.29
N ARG A 105 -4.82 1.71 -18.40
CA ARG A 105 -4.92 0.25 -18.34
C ARG A 105 -5.37 -0.24 -16.96
N ARG A 106 -4.83 0.32 -15.88
CA ARG A 106 -5.20 0.02 -14.49
C ARG A 106 -6.70 0.24 -14.27
N ASP A 107 -7.22 1.38 -14.72
CA ASP A 107 -8.62 1.76 -14.52
C ASP A 107 -9.57 0.86 -15.33
N LYS A 108 -9.21 0.54 -16.58
CA LYS A 108 -9.93 -0.45 -17.39
C LYS A 108 -10.03 -1.81 -16.70
N LEU A 109 -8.92 -2.30 -16.12
CA LEU A 109 -8.86 -3.59 -15.44
C LEU A 109 -9.64 -3.62 -14.11
N ASN A 110 -9.76 -2.49 -13.44
CA ASN A 110 -10.46 -2.37 -12.15
C ASN A 110 -11.96 -2.08 -12.30
N LYS A 111 -12.43 -1.72 -13.50
CA LYS A 111 -13.86 -1.48 -13.79
C LYS A 111 -14.70 -2.68 -13.34
N LYS A 112 -15.80 -2.40 -12.62
CA LYS A 112 -16.75 -3.41 -12.15
C LYS A 112 -17.72 -3.78 -13.27
N ILE A 113 -18.02 -5.07 -13.39
CA ILE A 113 -18.96 -5.67 -14.31
C ILE A 113 -19.95 -6.49 -13.48
N ASP A 114 -21.23 -6.31 -13.79
CA ASP A 114 -22.33 -7.11 -13.27
C ASP A 114 -22.57 -8.30 -14.20
N CYS A 115 -22.61 -9.51 -13.63
CA CYS A 115 -22.82 -10.76 -14.36
C CYS A 115 -24.31 -11.15 -14.31
N PRO A 116 -24.86 -11.73 -15.39
CA PRO A 116 -26.22 -12.29 -15.38
C PRO A 116 -26.47 -13.34 -14.28
N CYS A 117 -25.42 -14.00 -13.78
CA CYS A 117 -25.54 -14.89 -12.61
C CYS A 117 -25.79 -14.15 -11.28
N GLY A 118 -25.98 -12.82 -11.31
CA GLY A 118 -26.17 -11.95 -10.14
C GLY A 118 -24.88 -11.52 -9.43
N GLY A 119 -23.70 -11.97 -9.90
CA GLY A 119 -22.42 -11.64 -9.29
C GLY A 119 -21.81 -10.34 -9.83
N ARG A 120 -21.12 -9.56 -8.98
CA ARG A 120 -20.40 -8.33 -9.37
C ARG A 120 -18.89 -8.50 -9.19
N TYR A 121 -18.10 -8.27 -10.23
CA TYR A 121 -16.64 -8.48 -10.20
C TYR A 121 -15.88 -7.42 -11.00
N ALA A 122 -14.57 -7.28 -10.77
CA ALA A 122 -13.72 -6.40 -11.59
C ALA A 122 -13.22 -7.13 -12.84
N VAL A 123 -12.98 -6.45 -13.97
CA VAL A 123 -12.53 -7.07 -15.24
C VAL A 123 -11.37 -8.04 -15.03
N LYS A 124 -10.35 -7.63 -14.27
CA LYS A 124 -9.17 -8.47 -13.96
C LYS A 124 -9.50 -9.78 -13.22
N ASN A 125 -10.61 -9.82 -12.51
CA ASN A 125 -11.06 -10.98 -11.73
C ASN A 125 -12.07 -11.85 -12.49
N LYS A 126 -12.25 -11.66 -13.80
CA LYS A 126 -13.22 -12.43 -14.61
C LYS A 126 -13.05 -13.95 -14.46
N CYS A 127 -11.82 -14.44 -14.55
CA CYS A 127 -11.55 -15.88 -14.42
C CYS A 127 -11.84 -16.40 -13.00
N LEU A 128 -11.58 -15.60 -11.97
CA LEU A 128 -11.89 -15.97 -10.59
C LEU A 128 -13.40 -16.01 -10.35
N HIS A 129 -14.12 -15.01 -10.87
CA HIS A 129 -15.58 -14.98 -10.81
C HIS A 129 -16.20 -16.21 -11.48
N ALA A 130 -15.71 -16.61 -12.66
CA ALA A 130 -16.20 -17.79 -13.37
C ALA A 130 -16.04 -19.11 -12.58
N ARG A 131 -15.09 -19.14 -11.63
CA ARG A 131 -14.85 -20.31 -10.75
C ARG A 131 -15.74 -20.33 -9.51
N THR A 132 -16.47 -19.25 -9.22
CA THR A 132 -17.36 -19.18 -8.06
C THR A 132 -18.52 -20.16 -8.20
N ASN A 133 -19.00 -20.70 -7.08
CA ASN A 133 -20.11 -21.64 -7.08
C ASN A 133 -21.38 -21.00 -7.66
N ILE A 134 -21.64 -19.72 -7.36
CA ILE A 134 -22.77 -18.96 -7.93
C ILE A 134 -22.74 -19.01 -9.46
N HIS A 135 -21.58 -18.73 -10.06
CA HIS A 135 -21.46 -18.72 -11.51
C HIS A 135 -21.58 -20.14 -12.11
N LYS A 136 -20.98 -21.14 -11.47
CA LYS A 136 -21.10 -22.55 -11.90
C LYS A 136 -22.54 -23.06 -11.84
N THR A 137 -23.24 -22.81 -10.73
CA THR A 137 -24.65 -23.20 -10.57
C THR A 137 -25.55 -22.53 -11.59
N TRP A 138 -25.32 -21.24 -11.89
CA TRP A 138 -26.07 -20.54 -12.94
C TRP A 138 -25.82 -21.12 -14.33
N LEU A 139 -24.57 -21.51 -14.66
CA LEU A 139 -24.26 -22.20 -15.91
C LEU A 139 -24.89 -23.60 -15.99
N SER A 140 -24.97 -24.33 -14.88
CA SER A 140 -25.59 -25.66 -14.84
C SER A 140 -27.13 -25.62 -14.86
N ALA A 141 -27.73 -24.46 -14.59
CA ALA A 141 -29.18 -24.26 -14.60
C ALA A 141 -29.71 -23.69 -15.94
N GLN A 142 -28.85 -23.61 -16.96
CA GLN A 142 -29.18 -23.19 -18.33
C GLN A 142 -29.46 -24.36 -19.26
#